data_AF-A0A7R9LPQ0-F1
#
_entry.id   AF-A0A7R9LPQ0-F1
#
_cell.length_a   1.000
_cell.length_b   1.000
_cell.length_c   1.000
_cell.angle_alpha   90.00
_cell.angle_beta   90.00
_cell.angle_gamma   90.00
#
_symmetry.space_group_name_H-M   'P 1'
#
loop_
_entity.id
_entity.type
_entity.pdbx_description
1 polymer ?
#
loop_
_entity_poly.entity_id
_entity_poly.type
_entity_poly.pdbx_seq_one_letter_code
_entity_poly.pdbx_strand_id
1 'polypeptide(L)'
;TKLLVNNLVHIFNYIVVIDCRHECAGRKGKDTVYCVCNATYCDDLDPITKQPAGNVLSYRSSQSGDRFKESQLKFTKQSDHDNADRITLTLDKSKKFQKIFGIGAAFTDAAAINIGSLPKDMSDRVIKDYFSASGIGFSMARIPIAGCDFSTHEYTYDDTKDDYSLAHFTMPDEEIKYKIPQINLAKQVAQHGLKLYGSPWNTPHWLNDKQLLKTQPDKQYETWANYFVK
;
A
#
# COMPACT_ATOMS: atom_id res chain seq x y z
N THR A 1 -60.23 -44.70 10.42
CA THR A 1 -58.85 -44.63 9.89
C THR A 1 -58.78 -43.55 8.82
N LYS A 2 -58.43 -42.31 9.18
CA LYS A 2 -58.16 -41.23 8.22
C LYS A 2 -56.87 -40.56 8.66
N LEU A 3 -55.83 -40.72 7.84
CA LEU A 3 -54.51 -40.13 8.01
C LEU A 3 -54.62 -38.60 7.85
N LEU A 4 -54.07 -37.87 8.82
CA LEU A 4 -53.62 -36.50 8.67
C LEU A 4 -52.20 -36.54 8.11
N VAL A 5 -52.00 -36.05 6.88
CA VAL A 5 -50.67 -35.77 6.34
C VAL A 5 -50.43 -34.27 6.52
N ASN A 6 -49.67 -33.92 7.56
CA ASN A 6 -49.12 -32.58 7.72
C ASN A 6 -47.89 -32.44 6.83
N ASN A 7 -47.98 -31.56 5.83
CA ASN A 7 -46.84 -31.10 5.04
C ASN A 7 -45.98 -30.15 5.89
N LEU A 8 -44.78 -30.59 6.28
CA LEU A 8 -43.70 -29.69 6.71
C LEU A 8 -42.74 -29.51 5.53
N VAL A 9 -42.83 -28.36 4.86
CA VAL A 9 -41.84 -27.94 3.87
C VAL A 9 -40.64 -27.39 4.65
N HIS A 10 -39.60 -28.18 4.79
CA HIS A 10 -38.29 -27.70 5.26
C HIS A 10 -37.60 -26.94 4.13
N ILE A 11 -37.71 -25.62 4.14
CA ILE A 11 -36.87 -24.75 3.32
C ILE A 11 -35.48 -24.72 3.98
N PHE A 12 -34.57 -25.56 3.51
CA PHE A 12 -33.15 -25.40 3.78
C PHE A 12 -32.66 -24.17 3.01
N ASN A 13 -32.52 -23.04 3.71
CA ASN A 13 -31.73 -21.91 3.22
C ASN A 13 -30.27 -22.36 3.16
N TYR A 14 -29.85 -22.89 2.01
CA TYR A 14 -28.44 -22.96 1.67
C TYR A 14 -27.97 -21.52 1.44
N ILE A 15 -27.37 -20.93 2.48
CA ILE A 15 -26.46 -19.80 2.28
C ILE A 15 -25.26 -20.39 1.57
N VAL A 16 -25.23 -20.26 0.24
CA VAL A 16 -23.99 -20.44 -0.52
C VAL A 16 -23.12 -19.26 -0.11
N VAL A 17 -22.21 -19.49 0.84
CA VAL A 17 -21.05 -18.62 0.98
C VAL A 17 -20.24 -18.87 -0.28
N ILE A 18 -20.43 -18.02 -1.28
CA ILE A 18 -19.51 -17.98 -2.42
C ILE A 18 -18.20 -17.51 -1.81
N ASP A 19 -17.27 -18.44 -1.64
CA ASP A 19 -15.89 -18.12 -1.32
C ASP A 19 -15.33 -17.40 -2.55
N CYS A 20 -15.46 -16.08 -2.57
CA CYS A 20 -15.00 -15.21 -3.65
C CYS A 20 -13.48 -15.01 -3.61
N ARG A 21 -12.76 -15.75 -2.75
CA ARG A 21 -11.32 -15.61 -2.63
C ARG A 21 -10.62 -16.27 -3.82
N HIS A 22 -9.99 -15.43 -4.63
CA HIS A 22 -9.08 -15.91 -5.67
C HIS A 22 -7.73 -16.24 -5.03
N GLU A 23 -7.31 -17.50 -5.17
CA GLU A 23 -5.96 -17.91 -4.77
C GLU A 23 -4.89 -17.36 -5.71
N CYS A 24 -3.63 -17.37 -5.27
CA CYS A 24 -2.51 -16.98 -6.12
C CYS A 24 -2.41 -17.90 -7.36
N ALA A 25 -2.57 -17.33 -8.56
CA ALA A 25 -2.20 -17.98 -9.82
C ALA A 25 -0.66 -18.00 -9.95
N GLY A 26 -0.03 -18.94 -9.24
CA GLY A 26 1.41 -19.02 -9.11
C GLY A 26 2.14 -19.37 -10.41
N ARG A 27 3.14 -18.56 -10.77
CA ARG A 27 4.11 -18.87 -11.83
C ARG A 27 5.52 -18.94 -11.26
N LYS A 28 6.26 -19.97 -11.66
CA LYS A 28 7.64 -20.21 -11.20
C LYS A 28 8.58 -19.15 -11.79
N GLY A 29 9.19 -18.36 -10.91
CA GLY A 29 10.33 -17.51 -11.20
C GLY A 29 11.66 -18.23 -10.94
N LYS A 30 12.76 -17.48 -10.94
CA LYS A 30 14.11 -18.02 -10.73
C LYS A 30 14.27 -18.65 -9.34
N ASP A 31 13.87 -17.92 -8.31
CA ASP A 31 14.12 -18.31 -6.90
C ASP A 31 12.84 -18.41 -6.06
N THR A 32 11.69 -18.07 -6.63
CA THR A 32 10.38 -18.00 -5.94
C THR A 32 9.22 -18.13 -6.93
N VAL A 33 7.99 -18.18 -6.41
CA VAL A 33 6.75 -18.11 -7.19
C VAL A 33 6.22 -16.67 -7.18
N TYR A 34 5.64 -16.18 -8.27
CA TYR A 34 4.90 -14.91 -8.27
C TYR A 34 3.45 -15.15 -8.65
N CYS A 35 2.54 -14.33 -8.13
CA CYS A 35 1.11 -14.41 -8.46
C CYS A 35 0.87 -13.61 -9.73
N VAL A 36 0.28 -14.27 -10.73
CA VAL A 36 -0.01 -13.65 -12.02
C VAL A 36 -1.40 -13.03 -11.95
N CYS A 37 -1.46 -11.72 -12.18
CA CYS A 37 -2.71 -10.99 -12.32
C CYS A 37 -2.91 -10.51 -13.76
N ASN A 38 -4.16 -10.49 -14.20
CA ASN A 38 -4.61 -9.98 -15.49
C ASN A 38 -6.02 -9.36 -15.36
N ALA A 39 -6.53 -8.81 -16.45
CA ALA A 39 -7.81 -8.08 -16.48
C ALA A 39 -9.03 -8.84 -15.92
N THR A 40 -8.98 -10.17 -15.89
CA THR A 40 -10.08 -11.02 -15.43
C THR A 40 -9.77 -11.79 -14.16
N TYR A 41 -8.53 -11.75 -13.65
CA TYR A 41 -8.11 -12.57 -12.53
C TYR A 41 -6.93 -11.95 -11.77
N CYS A 42 -7.05 -11.89 -10.45
CA CYS A 42 -5.96 -11.59 -9.53
C CYS A 42 -6.30 -12.18 -8.16
N ASP A 43 -5.30 -12.52 -7.36
CA ASP A 43 -5.54 -13.01 -6.01
C ASP A 43 -6.06 -11.92 -5.07
N ASP A 44 -6.88 -12.34 -4.10
CA ASP A 44 -7.54 -11.46 -3.12
C ASP A 44 -7.22 -11.89 -1.69
N LEU A 45 -7.25 -10.92 -0.78
CA LEU A 45 -7.20 -11.16 0.66
C LEU A 45 -8.55 -10.83 1.28
N ASP A 46 -8.97 -11.66 2.22
CA ASP A 46 -10.12 -11.34 3.05
C ASP A 46 -9.75 -10.23 4.04
N PRO A 47 -10.64 -9.25 4.27
CA PRO A 47 -10.42 -8.24 5.29
C PRO A 47 -10.18 -8.88 6.66
N ILE A 48 -9.13 -8.45 7.35
CA ILE A 48 -8.80 -8.98 8.67
C ILE A 48 -9.88 -8.57 9.67
N THR A 49 -10.58 -9.56 10.21
CA THR A 49 -11.61 -9.36 11.24
C THR A 49 -11.10 -9.73 12.63
N LYS A 50 -11.70 -9.12 13.65
CA LYS A 50 -11.38 -9.43 15.04
C LYS A 50 -11.77 -10.87 15.37
N GLN A 51 -10.79 -11.67 15.76
CA GLN A 51 -11.00 -13.08 16.10
C GLN A 51 -11.68 -13.25 17.47
N PRO A 52 -12.50 -14.30 17.66
CA PRO A 52 -13.03 -14.65 18.97
C PRO A 52 -11.92 -14.97 19.96
N ALA A 53 -12.13 -14.67 21.25
CA ALA A 53 -11.14 -14.93 22.29
C ALA A 53 -10.66 -16.39 22.27
N GLY A 54 -9.34 -16.58 22.37
CA GLY A 54 -8.73 -17.91 22.29
C GLY A 54 -8.33 -18.35 20.88
N ASN A 55 -8.72 -17.63 19.83
CA ASN A 55 -8.33 -17.93 18.45
C ASN A 55 -7.27 -16.95 17.94
N VAL A 56 -6.40 -17.44 17.06
CA VAL A 56 -5.34 -16.69 16.41
C VAL A 56 -5.42 -16.93 14.92
N LEU A 57 -5.41 -15.83 14.15
CA LEU A 57 -5.26 -15.88 12.72
C LEU A 57 -3.78 -15.82 12.36
N SER A 58 -3.31 -16.76 11.54
CA SER A 58 -1.91 -16.89 11.14
C SER A 58 -1.80 -16.91 9.63
N TYR A 59 -0.95 -16.05 9.09
CA TYR A 59 -0.65 -15.97 7.66
C TYR A 59 0.78 -16.44 7.39
N ARG A 60 0.94 -17.29 6.39
CA ARG A 60 2.25 -17.81 5.97
C ARG A 60 2.54 -17.45 4.52
N SER A 61 3.74 -16.93 4.28
CA SER A 61 4.33 -16.85 2.94
C SER A 61 5.65 -17.62 2.92
N SER A 62 5.92 -18.37 1.85
CA SER A 62 7.09 -19.26 1.78
C SER A 62 7.73 -19.26 0.39
N GLN A 63 9.03 -19.59 0.33
CA GLN A 63 9.75 -19.73 -0.94
C GLN A 63 9.11 -20.81 -1.83
N SER A 64 8.59 -21.88 -1.23
CA SER A 64 7.91 -22.98 -1.93
C SER A 64 6.56 -22.59 -2.54
N GLY A 65 5.99 -21.44 -2.18
CA GLY A 65 4.83 -20.89 -2.88
C GLY A 65 3.62 -20.50 -2.02
N ASP A 66 3.66 -20.61 -0.69
CA ASP A 66 2.54 -20.07 0.10
C ASP A 66 2.49 -18.55 -0.04
N ARG A 67 1.31 -17.98 -0.26
CA ARG A 67 1.11 -16.53 -0.43
C ARG A 67 -0.05 -16.11 0.46
N PHE A 68 0.28 -15.44 1.57
CA PHE A 68 -0.68 -15.10 2.62
C PHE A 68 -1.62 -16.28 2.93
N LYS A 69 -1.05 -17.49 3.04
CA LYS A 69 -1.82 -18.69 3.32
C LYS A 69 -2.34 -18.60 4.74
N GLU A 70 -3.65 -18.48 4.86
CA GLU A 70 -4.33 -18.36 6.14
C GLU A 70 -4.41 -19.71 6.85
N SER A 71 -4.32 -19.66 8.19
CA SER A 71 -4.55 -20.77 9.09
C SER A 71 -5.08 -20.24 10.42
N GLN A 72 -5.92 -21.02 11.08
CA GLN A 72 -6.42 -20.70 12.42
C GLN A 72 -5.71 -21.55 13.46
N LEU A 73 -5.20 -20.89 14.50
CA LEU A 73 -4.59 -21.52 15.66
C LEU A 73 -5.45 -21.23 16.90
N LYS A 74 -5.32 -22.06 17.92
CA LYS A 74 -5.99 -21.87 19.21
C LYS A 74 -4.95 -21.71 20.30
N PHE A 75 -5.17 -20.73 21.18
CA PHE A 75 -4.41 -20.63 22.42
C PHE A 75 -4.67 -21.89 23.24
N THR A 76 -3.61 -22.59 23.61
CA THR A 76 -3.65 -23.64 24.60
C THR A 76 -3.29 -23.06 25.96
N LYS A 77 -3.80 -23.65 27.04
CA LYS A 77 -3.23 -23.39 28.36
C LYS A 77 -1.77 -23.80 28.31
N GLN A 78 -0.90 -22.98 28.88
CA GLN A 78 0.50 -23.30 29.03
C GLN A 78 0.58 -24.65 29.75
N SER A 79 1.04 -25.67 29.04
CA SER A 79 1.28 -26.97 29.62
C SER A 79 2.63 -26.93 30.34
N ASP A 80 2.70 -27.57 31.51
CA ASP A 80 3.94 -27.80 32.26
C ASP A 80 4.84 -28.80 31.52
N HIS A 81 5.30 -28.43 30.32
CA HIS A 81 6.14 -29.28 29.49
C HIS A 81 7.52 -28.64 29.32
N ASP A 82 8.40 -28.99 30.26
CA ASP A 82 9.86 -28.90 30.22
C ASP A 82 10.45 -29.77 29.10
N ASN A 83 10.09 -29.50 27.84
CA ASN A 83 10.84 -30.05 26.71
C ASN A 83 11.93 -29.04 26.34
N ALA A 84 13.18 -29.38 26.65
CA ALA A 84 14.37 -28.56 26.46
C ALA A 84 14.60 -28.09 25.00
N ASP A 85 13.92 -28.70 24.02
CA ASP A 85 14.06 -28.41 22.59
C ASP A 85 13.07 -27.38 22.04
N ARG A 86 12.32 -26.67 22.89
CA ARG A 86 11.34 -25.65 22.44
C ARG A 86 11.88 -24.23 22.50
N ILE A 87 11.76 -23.52 21.38
CA ILE A 87 11.92 -22.06 21.34
C ILE A 87 10.64 -21.42 21.91
N THR A 88 10.79 -20.66 22.99
CA THR A 88 9.69 -19.94 23.64
C THR A 88 9.85 -18.43 23.43
N LEU A 89 8.82 -17.79 22.90
CA LEU A 89 8.75 -16.33 22.73
C LEU A 89 7.68 -15.77 23.68
N THR A 90 8.08 -14.88 24.60
CA THR A 90 7.19 -14.30 25.61
C THR A 90 6.95 -12.81 25.35
N LEU A 91 5.68 -12.41 25.25
CA LEU A 91 5.28 -11.01 25.06
C LEU A 91 5.05 -10.32 26.41
N ASP A 92 5.89 -9.34 26.74
CA ASP A 92 5.69 -8.47 27.90
C ASP A 92 4.95 -7.19 27.48
N LYS A 93 3.64 -7.12 27.79
CA LYS A 93 2.78 -5.98 27.45
C LYS A 93 3.06 -4.71 28.27
N SER A 94 3.83 -4.80 29.36
CA SER A 94 4.21 -3.64 30.17
C SER A 94 5.33 -2.82 29.52
N LYS A 95 6.17 -3.47 28.71
CA LYS A 95 7.25 -2.84 27.95
C LYS A 95 6.71 -2.30 26.63
N LYS A 96 6.70 -0.97 26.49
CA LYS A 96 6.25 -0.27 25.28
C LYS A 96 7.43 0.38 24.57
N PHE A 97 7.34 0.45 23.24
CA PHE A 97 8.34 1.08 22.37
C PHE A 97 7.67 2.16 21.49
N GLN A 98 8.19 2.39 20.30
CA GLN A 98 7.67 3.38 19.36
C GLN A 98 6.26 3.04 18.88
N LYS A 99 5.49 4.08 18.56
CA LYS A 99 4.26 3.94 17.76
C LYS A 99 4.64 3.80 16.29
N ILE A 100 3.98 2.89 15.58
CA ILE A 100 4.18 2.73 14.14
C ILE A 100 3.39 3.80 13.39
N PHE A 101 4.07 4.59 12.56
CA PHE A 101 3.44 5.65 11.77
C PHE A 101 2.58 5.10 10.63
N GLY A 102 3.11 4.12 9.90
CA GLY A 102 2.46 3.42 8.79
C GLY A 102 3.43 2.46 8.10
N ILE A 103 2.91 1.71 7.14
CA ILE A 103 3.66 0.89 6.18
C ILE A 103 3.11 1.23 4.79
N GLY A 104 3.99 1.30 3.78
CA GLY A 104 3.62 1.88 2.50
C GLY A 104 4.63 1.72 1.38
N ALA A 105 4.37 2.45 0.30
CA ALA A 105 5.19 2.52 -0.91
C ALA A 105 5.40 3.98 -1.36
N ALA A 106 6.14 4.16 -2.45
CA ALA A 106 6.36 5.47 -3.07
C ALA A 106 5.62 5.56 -4.42
N PHE A 107 4.96 6.69 -4.67
CA PHE A 107 4.43 7.06 -5.97
C PHE A 107 5.50 7.79 -6.79
N THR A 108 6.57 7.08 -7.17
CA THR A 108 7.54 7.61 -8.13
C THR A 108 6.93 7.67 -9.53
N ASP A 109 7.50 8.48 -10.43
CA ASP A 109 7.01 8.57 -11.81
C ASP A 109 7.07 7.21 -12.49
N ALA A 110 8.16 6.46 -12.32
CA ALA A 110 8.27 5.09 -12.83
C ALA A 110 7.12 4.19 -12.32
N ALA A 111 6.82 4.20 -11.01
CA ALA A 111 5.72 3.39 -10.48
C ALA A 111 4.37 3.84 -11.07
N ALA A 112 4.12 5.15 -11.09
CA ALA A 112 2.86 5.71 -11.56
C ALA A 112 2.63 5.49 -13.06
N ILE A 113 3.67 5.64 -13.89
CA ILE A 113 3.63 5.39 -15.33
C ILE A 113 3.42 3.89 -15.60
N ASN A 114 4.15 2.99 -14.91
CA ASN A 114 3.97 1.55 -15.10
C ASN A 114 2.54 1.11 -14.73
N ILE A 115 2.01 1.57 -13.60
CA ILE A 115 0.63 1.28 -13.19
C ILE A 115 -0.38 1.91 -14.16
N GLY A 116 -0.11 3.12 -14.64
CA GLY A 116 -0.96 3.83 -15.59
C GLY A 116 -0.90 3.29 -17.02
N SER A 117 0.11 2.47 -17.35
CA SER A 117 0.22 1.81 -18.66
C SER A 117 -0.70 0.58 -18.78
N LEU A 118 -1.25 0.10 -17.66
CA LEU A 118 -2.21 -0.99 -17.63
C LEU A 118 -3.61 -0.52 -18.08
N PRO A 119 -4.48 -1.44 -18.56
CA PRO A 119 -5.91 -1.14 -18.69
C PRO A 119 -6.47 -0.58 -17.39
N LYS A 120 -7.44 0.34 -17.48
CA LYS A 120 -7.95 1.11 -16.33
C LYS A 120 -8.34 0.23 -15.14
N ASP A 121 -9.05 -0.86 -15.38
CA ASP A 121 -9.49 -1.78 -14.32
C ASP A 121 -8.31 -2.45 -13.61
N MET A 122 -7.25 -2.77 -14.35
CA MET A 122 -6.00 -3.32 -13.79
C MET A 122 -5.19 -2.27 -13.03
N SER A 123 -5.14 -1.05 -13.55
CA SER A 123 -4.51 0.09 -12.88
C SER A 123 -5.15 0.32 -11.50
N ASP A 124 -6.49 0.39 -11.47
CA ASP A 124 -7.26 0.56 -10.23
C ASP A 124 -7.11 -0.64 -9.29
N ARG A 125 -7.06 -1.84 -9.86
CA ARG A 125 -6.87 -3.08 -9.10
C ARG A 125 -5.55 -3.07 -8.35
N VAL A 126 -4.44 -2.72 -8.99
CA VAL A 126 -3.12 -2.63 -8.33
C VAL A 126 -3.16 -1.64 -7.16
N ILE A 127 -3.81 -0.49 -7.33
CA ILE A 127 -3.97 0.48 -6.23
C ILE A 127 -4.82 -0.12 -5.09
N LYS A 128 -5.90 -0.85 -5.40
CA LYS A 128 -6.72 -1.52 -4.37
C LYS A 128 -5.95 -2.64 -3.67
N ASP A 129 -5.13 -3.41 -4.37
CA ASP A 129 -4.35 -4.50 -3.78
C ASP A 129 -3.33 -3.97 -2.77
N TYR A 130 -2.78 -2.77 -3.01
CA TYR A 130 -1.89 -2.12 -2.06
C TYR A 130 -2.62 -1.45 -0.89
N PHE A 131 -3.68 -0.69 -1.15
CA PHE A 131 -4.22 0.27 -0.17
C PHE A 131 -5.57 -0.13 0.45
N SER A 132 -6.35 -1.01 -0.18
CA SER A 132 -7.68 -1.38 0.30
C SER A 132 -7.65 -2.44 1.41
N ALA A 133 -8.79 -2.62 2.08
CA ALA A 133 -8.98 -3.66 3.10
C ALA A 133 -8.99 -5.09 2.54
N SER A 134 -9.31 -5.27 1.26
CA SER A 134 -9.22 -6.55 0.55
C SER A 134 -7.85 -6.79 -0.09
N GLY A 135 -6.92 -5.87 0.13
CA GLY A 135 -5.50 -5.98 -0.22
C GLY A 135 -4.62 -6.01 1.04
N ILE A 136 -3.41 -5.47 0.95
CA ILE A 136 -2.45 -5.44 2.07
C ILE A 136 -2.53 -4.20 2.96
N GLY A 137 -3.48 -3.29 2.69
CA GLY A 137 -3.86 -2.21 3.60
C GLY A 137 -2.74 -1.20 3.93
N PHE A 138 -1.92 -0.82 2.95
CA PHE A 138 -0.94 0.26 3.13
C PHE A 138 -1.59 1.54 3.64
N SER A 139 -0.93 2.15 4.62
CA SER A 139 -1.45 3.29 5.41
C SER A 139 -0.59 4.55 5.29
N MET A 140 0.52 4.47 4.57
CA MET A 140 1.32 5.64 4.21
C MET A 140 1.83 5.56 2.76
N ALA A 141 2.16 6.70 2.17
CA ALA A 141 2.84 6.75 0.89
C ALA A 141 3.82 7.93 0.81
N ARG A 142 4.95 7.70 0.15
CA ARG A 142 5.94 8.73 -0.22
C ARG A 142 5.58 9.34 -1.56
N ILE A 143 5.69 10.65 -1.67
CA ILE A 143 5.56 11.38 -2.94
C ILE A 143 6.87 12.13 -3.18
N PRO A 144 7.65 11.78 -4.22
CA PRO A 144 8.71 12.67 -4.70
C PRO A 144 8.11 14.01 -5.11
N ILE A 145 8.66 15.10 -4.58
CA ILE A 145 8.32 16.46 -5.01
C ILE A 145 9.16 16.72 -6.27
N ALA A 146 8.49 16.75 -7.41
CA ALA A 146 9.08 16.74 -8.75
C ALA A 146 9.89 15.46 -9.07
N GLY A 147 10.83 15.56 -10.01
CA GLY A 147 11.59 14.43 -10.53
C GLY A 147 12.54 13.81 -9.52
N CYS A 148 12.80 12.51 -9.70
CA CYS A 148 13.83 11.75 -8.97
C CYS A 148 14.58 10.82 -9.94
N ASP A 149 15.48 9.98 -9.42
CA ASP A 149 16.19 8.96 -10.19
C ASP A 149 15.25 7.91 -10.85
N PHE A 150 14.02 7.79 -10.35
CA PHE A 150 12.93 7.00 -10.95
C PHE A 150 11.98 7.83 -11.82
N SER A 151 12.47 8.91 -12.42
CA SER A 151 11.76 9.72 -13.41
C SER A 151 12.31 9.49 -14.81
N THR A 152 11.50 9.78 -15.83
CA THR A 152 11.90 9.63 -17.25
C THR A 152 12.86 10.70 -17.72
N HIS A 153 12.91 11.83 -17.01
CA HIS A 153 13.76 12.98 -17.24
C HIS A 153 13.93 13.77 -15.93
N GLU A 154 14.92 14.66 -15.89
CA GLU A 154 15.09 15.62 -14.80
C GLU A 154 14.14 16.81 -14.99
N TYR A 155 13.45 17.20 -13.93
CA TYR A 155 12.58 18.37 -13.91
C TYR A 155 12.34 18.84 -12.47
N THR A 156 11.99 20.12 -12.33
CA THR A 156 11.37 20.66 -11.12
C THR A 156 10.01 21.25 -11.46
N TYR A 157 9.27 21.77 -10.46
CA TYR A 157 8.02 22.46 -10.72
C TYR A 157 8.24 23.90 -11.19
N ASP A 158 9.47 24.44 -11.09
CA ASP A 158 9.79 25.79 -11.57
C ASP A 158 11.21 25.87 -12.13
N ASP A 159 11.39 25.43 -13.36
CA ASP A 159 12.67 25.51 -14.06
C ASP A 159 12.90 26.87 -14.76
N THR A 160 12.01 27.86 -14.55
CA THR A 160 12.16 29.21 -15.11
C THR A 160 13.20 29.99 -14.32
N LYS A 161 14.29 30.38 -14.98
CA LYS A 161 15.41 31.07 -14.32
C LYS A 161 14.96 32.37 -13.64
N ASP A 162 15.47 32.60 -12.43
CA ASP A 162 15.29 33.82 -11.63
C ASP A 162 13.81 34.10 -11.23
N ASP A 163 12.94 33.09 -11.23
CA ASP A 163 11.53 33.22 -10.80
C ASP A 163 11.35 33.13 -9.28
N TYR A 164 11.89 34.11 -8.56
CA TYR A 164 11.78 34.17 -7.10
C TYR A 164 10.33 34.26 -6.58
N SER A 165 9.38 34.64 -7.44
CA SER A 165 7.94 34.69 -7.13
C SER A 165 7.21 33.37 -7.33
N LEU A 166 7.85 32.36 -7.93
CA LEU A 166 7.25 31.09 -8.31
C LEU A 166 6.00 31.29 -9.20
N ALA A 167 6.08 32.26 -10.12
CA ALA A 167 5.01 32.61 -11.05
C ALA A 167 4.79 31.56 -12.14
N HIS A 168 5.85 30.84 -12.51
CA HIS A 168 5.85 29.76 -13.50
C HIS A 168 5.82 28.37 -12.87
N PHE A 169 5.60 28.28 -11.55
CA PHE A 169 5.40 27.01 -10.87
C PHE A 169 4.25 26.23 -11.50
N THR A 170 4.54 25.04 -12.01
CA THR A 170 3.58 24.18 -12.69
C THR A 170 3.80 22.71 -12.36
N MET A 171 2.70 21.97 -12.30
CA MET A 171 2.76 20.51 -12.19
C MET A 171 2.88 19.90 -13.59
N PRO A 172 3.87 19.02 -13.84
CA PRO A 172 4.02 18.36 -15.12
C PRO A 172 3.00 17.23 -15.32
N ASP A 173 3.00 16.68 -16.53
CA ASP A 173 2.08 15.62 -16.95
C ASP A 173 2.18 14.37 -16.07
N GLU A 174 3.38 14.02 -15.58
CA GLU A 174 3.62 12.91 -14.66
C GLU A 174 2.76 13.01 -13.39
N GLU A 175 2.66 14.22 -12.83
CA GLU A 175 1.83 14.50 -11.66
C GLU A 175 0.34 14.39 -11.99
N ILE A 176 -0.08 15.13 -13.03
CA ILE A 176 -1.50 15.34 -13.34
C ILE A 176 -2.15 14.07 -13.91
N LYS A 177 -1.44 13.36 -14.80
CA LYS A 177 -1.99 12.21 -15.52
C LYS A 177 -1.84 10.91 -14.74
N TYR A 178 -0.81 10.77 -13.91
CA TYR A 178 -0.50 9.50 -13.25
C TYR A 178 -0.55 9.57 -11.72
N LYS A 179 0.31 10.38 -11.07
CA LYS A 179 0.46 10.36 -9.61
C LYS A 179 -0.81 10.81 -8.89
N ILE A 180 -1.34 11.98 -9.22
CA ILE A 180 -2.51 12.56 -8.54
C ILE A 180 -3.74 11.64 -8.62
N PRO A 181 -4.16 11.13 -9.80
CA PRO A 181 -5.30 10.21 -9.88
C PRO A 181 -5.11 8.93 -9.05
N GLN A 182 -3.92 8.32 -9.08
CA GLN A 182 -3.62 7.10 -8.34
C GLN A 182 -3.59 7.34 -6.82
N ILE A 183 -3.00 8.45 -6.37
CA ILE A 183 -2.98 8.85 -4.96
C ILE A 183 -4.41 9.12 -4.47
N ASN A 184 -5.25 9.76 -5.27
CA ASN A 184 -6.64 10.01 -4.91
C ASN A 184 -7.43 8.70 -4.75
N LEU A 185 -7.25 7.74 -5.67
CA LEU A 185 -7.84 6.41 -5.53
C LEU A 185 -7.32 5.70 -4.28
N ALA A 186 -6.01 5.75 -4.01
CA ALA A 186 -5.41 5.15 -2.81
C ALA A 186 -6.01 5.75 -1.53
N LYS A 187 -6.18 7.09 -1.46
CA LYS A 187 -6.85 7.78 -0.34
C LYS A 187 -8.30 7.34 -0.19
N GLN A 188 -9.02 7.12 -1.29
CA GLN A 188 -10.42 6.71 -1.28
C GLN A 188 -10.61 5.28 -0.74
N VAL A 189 -9.72 4.35 -1.10
CA VAL A 189 -9.86 2.93 -0.74
C VAL A 189 -9.21 2.57 0.60
N ALA A 190 -8.33 3.43 1.13
CA ALA A 190 -7.66 3.21 2.41
C ALA A 190 -8.65 3.28 3.59
N GLN A 191 -8.90 2.14 4.25
CA GLN A 191 -9.89 2.00 5.32
C GLN A 191 -9.64 2.90 6.55
N HIS A 192 -8.37 3.16 6.86
CA HIS A 192 -7.97 3.92 8.06
C HIS A 192 -7.33 5.28 7.70
N GLY A 193 -7.55 5.75 6.48
CA GLY A 193 -6.90 6.92 5.91
C GLY A 193 -5.48 6.63 5.43
N LEU A 194 -4.97 7.50 4.55
CA LEU A 194 -3.64 7.41 3.96
C LEU A 194 -2.80 8.62 4.36
N LYS A 195 -1.66 8.38 5.00
CA LYS A 195 -0.70 9.44 5.36
C LYS A 195 0.27 9.66 4.21
N LEU A 196 0.40 10.90 3.76
CA LEU A 196 1.31 11.27 2.69
C LEU A 196 2.50 12.02 3.27
N TYR A 197 3.69 11.80 2.72
CA TYR A 197 4.84 12.66 2.97
C TYR A 197 5.57 12.96 1.66
N GLY A 198 5.91 14.23 1.48
CA GLY A 198 6.66 14.73 0.34
C GLY A 198 8.16 14.75 0.64
N SER A 199 8.98 14.44 -0.36
CA SER A 199 10.43 14.69 -0.28
C SER A 199 10.95 15.12 -1.65
N PRO A 200 11.59 16.28 -1.78
CA PRO A 200 12.23 16.66 -3.04
C PRO A 200 13.54 15.88 -3.23
N TRP A 201 13.95 15.72 -4.48
CA TRP A 201 15.26 15.18 -4.81
C TRP A 201 16.28 16.30 -5.05
N ASN A 202 15.85 17.33 -5.80
CA ASN A 202 16.64 18.51 -6.14
C ASN A 202 15.81 19.79 -5.97
N THR A 203 16.48 20.93 -5.86
CA THR A 203 15.87 22.26 -6.05
C THR A 203 15.87 22.62 -7.54
N PRO A 204 15.06 23.59 -7.99
CA PRO A 204 15.30 24.24 -9.27
C PRO A 204 16.78 24.62 -9.46
N HIS A 205 17.34 24.34 -10.64
CA HIS A 205 18.78 24.52 -10.85
C HIS A 205 19.25 25.96 -10.61
N TRP A 206 18.40 26.94 -10.98
CA TRP A 206 18.70 28.36 -10.81
C TRP A 206 18.71 28.82 -9.34
N LEU A 207 18.05 28.08 -8.44
CA LEU A 207 18.11 28.32 -6.98
C LEU A 207 19.39 27.76 -6.33
N ASN A 208 20.08 26.84 -6.99
CA ASN A 208 21.29 26.19 -6.46
C ASN A 208 22.59 26.80 -7.02
N ASP A 209 22.53 28.04 -7.52
CA ASP A 209 23.73 28.75 -7.97
C ASP A 209 24.68 29.03 -6.79
N LYS A 210 25.93 28.57 -6.89
CA LYS A 210 26.92 28.67 -5.81
C LYS A 210 27.26 30.10 -5.43
N GLN A 211 27.23 31.04 -6.37
CA GLN A 211 27.51 32.44 -6.09
C GLN A 211 26.32 33.09 -5.40
N LEU A 212 25.09 32.78 -5.82
CA LEU A 212 23.88 33.27 -5.18
C LEU A 212 23.70 32.73 -3.76
N LEU A 213 24.00 31.44 -3.53
CA LEU A 213 24.02 30.86 -2.17
C LEU A 213 25.06 31.52 -1.25
N LYS A 214 26.12 32.13 -1.80
CA LYS A 214 27.10 32.89 -1.01
C LYS A 214 26.70 34.34 -0.80
N THR A 215 26.05 34.95 -1.78
CA THR A 215 25.81 36.41 -1.81
C THR A 215 24.41 36.79 -1.34
N GLN A 216 23.42 35.93 -1.53
CA GLN A 216 22.00 36.15 -1.21
C GLN A 216 21.34 34.86 -0.66
N PRO A 217 21.90 34.19 0.37
CA PRO A 217 21.39 32.91 0.86
C PRO A 217 19.94 32.97 1.33
N ASP A 218 19.56 34.04 2.04
CA ASP A 218 18.22 34.18 2.62
C ASP A 218 17.14 34.16 1.54
N LYS A 219 17.38 34.86 0.43
CA LYS A 219 16.46 34.88 -0.72
C LYS A 219 16.30 33.49 -1.34
N GLN A 220 17.39 32.72 -1.46
CA GLN A 220 17.34 31.36 -2.01
C GLN A 220 16.57 30.41 -1.08
N TYR A 221 16.83 30.49 0.23
CA TYR A 221 16.15 29.65 1.22
C TYR A 221 14.68 30.01 1.38
N GLU A 222 14.32 31.29 1.33
CA GLU A 222 12.93 31.75 1.37
C GLU A 222 12.17 31.27 0.13
N THR A 223 12.72 31.45 -1.08
CA THR A 223 12.08 30.93 -2.30
C THR A 223 11.95 29.41 -2.26
N TRP A 224 12.97 28.69 -1.78
CA TRP A 224 12.88 27.24 -1.61
C TRP A 224 11.83 26.82 -0.57
N ALA A 225 11.69 27.55 0.54
CA ALA A 225 10.63 27.28 1.52
C ALA A 225 9.24 27.52 0.91
N ASN A 226 9.06 28.61 0.14
CA ASN A 226 7.81 28.92 -0.56
C ASN A 226 7.47 27.86 -1.63
N TYR A 227 8.48 27.25 -2.26
CA TYR A 227 8.30 26.15 -3.21
C TYR A 227 7.61 24.92 -2.58
N PHE A 228 7.83 24.63 -1.30
CA PHE A 228 7.11 23.56 -0.59
C PHE A 228 5.65 23.91 -0.26
N VAL A 229 5.33 25.20 -0.14
CA VAL A 229 3.98 25.68 0.20
C VAL A 229 3.08 25.74 -1.03
N LYS A 230 3.67 26.09 -2.19
CA LYS A 230 3.04 26.10 -3.51
C LYS A 230 2.54 24.72 -3.93
#